data_AF-A0AAX2MCB6-F1
#
_entry.id   AF-A0AAX2MCB6-F1
#
_cell.length_a   1.000
_cell.length_b   1.000
_cell.length_c   1.000
_cell.angle_alpha   90.00
_cell.angle_beta   90.00
_cell.angle_gamma   90.00
#
_symmetry.space_group_name_H-M   'P 1'
#
loop_
_entity.id
_entity.type
_entity.pdbx_description
1 polymer ?
#
loop_
_entity_poly.entity_id
_entity_poly.type
_entity_poly.pdbx_seq_one_letter_code
_entity_poly.pdbx_strand_id
1 'polypeptide(L)'
;MDYLLLSHPTFGALGIIAAVWVLVETLNASAGNAARIRMASRATALCMGLSWMLGGYWYVHFYGHDKALILKGPLPYAHNLVMETKEHLFFIVLILAFYLPIVAAGRLHENPAARRMTATTAALLALTAFAVEGGGAIISYGVKAALLQHGG
;
A
#
# COMPACT_ATOMS: atom_id res chain seq x y z
N MET A 1 -6.82 -12.22 -17.69
CA MET A 1 -6.83 -12.29 -16.21
C MET A 1 -5.57 -11.68 -15.60
N ASP A 2 -4.44 -11.68 -16.33
CA ASP A 2 -3.14 -11.18 -15.84
C ASP A 2 -3.06 -9.65 -15.62
N TYR A 3 -3.81 -8.86 -16.41
CA TYR A 3 -3.83 -7.40 -16.26
C TYR A 3 -4.41 -6.93 -14.93
N LEU A 4 -5.42 -7.63 -14.39
CA LEU A 4 -6.01 -7.30 -13.09
C LEU A 4 -5.05 -7.68 -11.94
N LEU A 5 -4.35 -8.82 -12.09
CA LEU A 5 -3.37 -9.30 -11.12
C LEU A 5 -2.20 -8.32 -10.93
N LEU A 6 -1.71 -7.73 -12.03
CA LEU A 6 -0.60 -6.77 -11.99
C LEU A 6 -1.05 -5.33 -11.70
N SER A 7 -2.32 -5.00 -11.95
CA SER A 7 -2.80 -3.63 -11.77
C SER A 7 -2.71 -3.13 -10.33
N HIS A 8 -3.21 -3.90 -9.36
CA HIS A 8 -3.21 -3.48 -7.95
C HIS A 8 -1.81 -3.29 -7.34
N PRO A 9 -0.81 -4.19 -7.53
CA PRO A 9 0.54 -3.95 -7.01
C PRO A 9 1.26 -2.84 -7.77
N THR A 10 0.94 -2.62 -9.06
CA THR A 10 1.50 -1.49 -9.82
C THR A 10 1.06 -0.17 -9.22
N PHE A 11 -0.25 0.00 -8.98
CA PHE A 11 -0.77 1.20 -8.32
C PHE A 11 -0.27 1.33 -6.86
N GLY A 12 -0.13 0.21 -6.14
CA GLY A 12 0.47 0.18 -4.80
C GLY A 12 1.89 0.71 -4.81
N ALA A 13 2.75 0.18 -5.68
CA ALA A 13 4.13 0.62 -5.85
C ALA A 13 4.23 2.11 -6.25
N LEU A 14 3.43 2.56 -7.21
CA LEU A 14 3.39 3.98 -7.61
C LEU A 14 2.95 4.89 -6.45
N GLY A 15 1.96 4.45 -5.66
CA GLY A 15 1.52 5.17 -4.47
C GLY A 15 2.62 5.27 -3.41
N ILE A 16 3.39 4.20 -3.20
CA ILE A 16 4.52 4.18 -2.25
C ILE A 16 5.60 5.16 -2.70
N ILE A 17 5.98 5.11 -3.98
CA ILE A 17 6.98 6.03 -4.55
C ILE A 17 6.52 7.49 -4.39
N ALA A 18 5.25 7.78 -4.69
CA ALA A 18 4.68 9.10 -4.49
C ALA A 18 4.67 9.53 -3.01
N ALA A 19 4.38 8.62 -2.08
CA ALA A 19 4.42 8.90 -0.63
C ALA A 19 5.84 9.22 -0.15
N VAL A 20 6.85 8.49 -0.64
CA VAL A 20 8.26 8.78 -0.37
C VAL A 20 8.65 10.14 -0.96
N TRP A 21 8.17 10.48 -2.16
CA TRP A 21 8.37 11.82 -2.74
C TRP A 21 7.78 12.91 -1.84
N VAL A 22 6.54 12.75 -1.35
CA VAL A 22 5.92 13.68 -0.39
C VAL A 22 6.78 13.81 0.87
N LEU A 23 7.28 12.70 1.42
CA LEU A 23 8.14 12.72 2.60
C LEU A 23 9.40 13.56 2.37
N VAL A 24 10.15 13.28 1.29
CA VAL A 24 11.40 13.98 0.97
C VAL A 24 11.17 15.48 0.76
N GLU A 25 10.14 15.87 0.00
CA GLU A 25 9.84 17.28 -0.23
C GLU A 25 9.36 17.98 1.04
N THR A 26 8.62 17.28 1.91
CA THR A 26 8.15 17.83 3.20
C THR A 26 9.30 18.04 4.18
N LEU A 27 10.28 17.13 4.22
CA LEU A 27 11.51 17.32 5.02
C LEU A 27 12.32 18.53 4.56
N ASN A 28 12.21 18.88 3.27
CA ASN A 28 12.84 20.04 2.65
C ASN A 28 11.83 21.15 2.31
N ALA A 29 10.76 21.28 3.09
CA ALA A 29 9.63 22.16 2.76
C ALA A 29 10.07 23.62 2.60
N SER A 30 9.70 24.20 1.47
CA SER A 30 9.92 25.60 1.10
C SER A 30 8.72 26.13 0.31
N ALA A 31 8.62 27.44 0.13
CA ALA A 31 7.57 28.02 -0.71
C ALA A 31 7.61 27.47 -2.15
N GLY A 32 8.81 27.16 -2.66
CA GLY A 32 9.03 26.67 -4.03
C GLY A 32 8.61 25.22 -4.30
N ASN A 33 8.38 24.41 -3.26
CA ASN A 33 7.98 23.01 -3.43
C ASN A 33 6.57 22.68 -2.94
N ALA A 34 5.84 23.64 -2.36
CA ALA A 34 4.48 23.43 -1.85
C ALA A 34 3.50 22.88 -2.90
N ALA A 35 3.63 23.29 -4.17
CA ALA A 35 2.79 22.76 -5.24
C ALA A 35 3.08 21.28 -5.54
N ARG A 36 4.36 20.89 -5.56
CA ARG A 36 4.77 19.49 -5.79
C ARG A 36 4.33 18.58 -4.66
N ILE A 37 4.45 19.04 -3.41
CA ILE A 37 3.96 18.29 -2.23
C ILE A 37 2.46 18.00 -2.35
N ARG A 38 1.65 19.00 -2.69
CA ARG A 38 0.19 18.84 -2.85
C ARG A 38 -0.20 17.97 -4.03
N MET A 39 0.53 18.06 -5.12
CA MET A 39 0.32 17.20 -6.29
C MET A 39 0.67 15.74 -5.96
N ALA A 40 1.86 15.51 -5.39
CA ALA A 40 2.33 14.18 -5.03
C ALA A 40 1.44 13.53 -3.97
N SER A 41 0.92 14.28 -2.98
CA SER A 41 0.00 13.73 -1.98
C SER A 41 -1.34 13.29 -2.58
N ARG A 42 -1.89 14.06 -3.53
CA ARG A 42 -3.10 13.66 -4.28
C ARG A 42 -2.84 12.44 -5.16
N ALA A 43 -1.67 12.38 -5.81
CA ALA A 43 -1.27 11.23 -6.60
C ALA A 43 -1.14 9.97 -5.73
N THR A 44 -0.54 10.08 -4.53
CA THR A 44 -0.52 9.00 -3.53
C THR A 44 -1.93 8.53 -3.19
N ALA A 45 -2.84 9.45 -2.85
CA ALA A 45 -4.22 9.10 -2.50
C ALA A 45 -4.95 8.38 -3.65
N LEU A 46 -4.80 8.87 -4.88
CA LEU A 46 -5.39 8.27 -6.06
C LEU A 46 -4.84 6.86 -6.31
N CYS A 47 -3.51 6.70 -6.35
CA CYS A 47 -2.86 5.41 -6.57
C CYS A 47 -3.22 4.40 -5.49
N MET A 48 -3.18 4.79 -4.22
CA MET A 48 -3.56 3.92 -3.10
C MET A 48 -5.03 3.54 -3.14
N GLY A 49 -5.92 4.47 -3.46
CA GLY A 49 -7.34 4.19 -3.65
C GLY A 49 -7.61 3.19 -4.78
N LEU A 50 -6.95 3.37 -5.93
CA LEU A 50 -7.06 2.44 -7.07
C LEU A 50 -6.50 1.06 -6.72
N SER A 51 -5.32 1.00 -6.09
CA SER A 51 -4.74 -0.26 -5.60
C SER A 51 -5.68 -0.97 -4.63
N TRP A 52 -6.27 -0.22 -3.69
CA TRP A 52 -7.21 -0.76 -2.72
C TRP A 52 -8.47 -1.33 -3.38
N MET A 53 -9.07 -0.62 -4.33
CA MET A 53 -10.26 -1.09 -5.05
C MET A 53 -9.98 -2.36 -5.85
N LEU A 54 -8.86 -2.39 -6.58
CA LEU A 54 -8.49 -3.53 -7.43
C LEU A 54 -8.08 -4.74 -6.60
N GLY A 55 -7.31 -4.53 -5.53
CA GLY A 55 -6.90 -5.57 -4.59
C GLY A 55 -8.09 -6.14 -3.82
N GLY A 56 -9.02 -5.27 -3.38
CA GLY A 56 -10.26 -5.68 -2.71
C GLY A 56 -11.18 -6.47 -3.63
N TYR A 57 -11.34 -6.05 -4.88
CA TYR A 57 -12.08 -6.81 -5.88
C TYR A 57 -11.47 -8.20 -6.09
N TRP A 58 -10.14 -8.28 -6.24
CA TRP A 58 -9.46 -9.55 -6.41
C TRP A 58 -9.63 -10.46 -5.19
N TYR A 59 -9.53 -9.89 -3.99
CA TYR A 59 -9.73 -10.61 -2.73
C TYR A 59 -11.11 -11.27 -2.66
N VAL A 60 -12.18 -10.53 -2.97
CA VAL A 60 -13.55 -11.05 -2.89
C VAL A 60 -13.81 -12.16 -3.92
N HIS A 61 -13.29 -12.02 -5.14
CA HIS A 61 -13.70 -12.90 -6.26
C HIS A 61 -12.76 -14.09 -6.49
N PHE A 62 -11.47 -13.99 -6.14
CA PHE A 62 -10.47 -15.01 -6.51
C PHE A 62 -9.72 -15.61 -5.33
N TYR A 63 -9.54 -14.86 -4.24
CA TYR A 63 -8.66 -15.29 -3.14
C TYR A 63 -9.15 -16.55 -2.39
N GLY A 64 -10.45 -16.86 -2.42
CA GLY A 64 -10.98 -18.06 -1.76
C GLY A 64 -10.32 -19.36 -2.24
N HIS A 65 -10.00 -19.46 -3.53
CA HIS A 65 -9.27 -20.59 -4.10
C HIS A 65 -7.82 -20.65 -3.58
N ASP A 66 -7.12 -19.51 -3.62
CA ASP A 66 -5.73 -19.40 -3.18
C ASP A 66 -5.58 -19.70 -1.68
N LYS A 67 -6.53 -19.24 -0.86
CA LYS A 67 -6.61 -19.59 0.56
C LYS A 67 -6.67 -21.11 0.77
N ALA A 68 -7.57 -21.80 0.07
CA ALA A 68 -7.74 -23.25 0.23
C ALA A 68 -6.48 -24.02 -0.16
N LEU A 69 -5.76 -23.54 -1.18
CA LEU A 69 -4.51 -24.11 -1.64
C LEU A 69 -3.37 -23.86 -0.65
N ILE A 70 -3.20 -22.62 -0.15
CA ILE A 70 -2.18 -22.27 0.85
C ILE A 70 -2.34 -23.10 2.12
N LEU A 71 -3.58 -23.28 2.60
CA LEU A 71 -3.85 -24.02 3.84
C LEU A 71 -3.55 -25.52 3.73
N LYS A 72 -3.61 -26.10 2.53
CA LYS A 72 -3.23 -27.49 2.26
C LYS A 72 -1.74 -27.66 1.91
N GLY A 73 -1.08 -26.56 1.56
CA GLY A 73 0.32 -26.54 1.17
C GLY A 73 1.29 -26.47 2.35
N PRO A 74 2.59 -26.30 2.06
CA PRO A 74 3.65 -26.39 3.05
C PRO A 74 3.80 -25.13 3.91
N LEU A 75 3.09 -24.04 3.57
CA LEU A 75 3.23 -22.72 4.20
C LEU A 75 1.88 -22.13 4.66
N PRO A 76 1.13 -22.81 5.55
CA PRO A 76 -0.18 -22.34 5.99
C PRO A 76 -0.14 -20.98 6.72
N TYR A 77 1.01 -20.60 7.30
CA TYR A 77 1.20 -19.30 7.95
C TYR A 77 1.04 -18.11 6.98
N ALA A 78 1.22 -18.32 5.66
CA ALA A 78 1.01 -17.29 4.65
C ALA A 78 -0.46 -16.81 4.63
N HIS A 79 -1.41 -17.68 5.01
CA HIS A 79 -2.78 -17.25 5.29
C HIS A 79 -2.96 -16.87 6.76
N ASN A 80 -2.72 -17.81 7.68
CA ASN A 80 -3.13 -17.68 9.09
C ASN A 80 -2.51 -16.49 9.84
N LEU A 81 -1.36 -16.00 9.40
CA LEU A 81 -0.68 -14.85 10.00
C LEU A 81 -0.59 -13.69 9.02
N VAL A 82 -0.03 -13.92 7.83
CA VAL A 82 0.32 -12.83 6.91
C VAL A 82 -0.92 -12.20 6.29
N MET A 83 -1.90 -12.98 5.84
CA MET A 83 -3.15 -12.43 5.30
C MET A 83 -3.98 -11.75 6.37
N GLU A 84 -4.15 -12.40 7.52
CA GLU A 84 -4.88 -11.80 8.65
C GLU A 84 -4.28 -10.43 9.02
N THR A 85 -2.95 -10.34 9.17
CA THR A 85 -2.27 -9.09 9.50
C THR A 85 -2.40 -8.06 8.37
N LYS A 86 -2.26 -8.51 7.12
CA LYS A 86 -2.36 -7.66 5.94
C LYS A 86 -3.75 -7.03 5.83
N GLU A 87 -4.82 -7.78 6.10
CA GLU A 87 -6.20 -7.28 6.05
C GLU A 87 -6.42 -6.12 7.01
N HIS A 88 -5.84 -6.14 8.21
CA HIS A 88 -5.91 -5.02 9.14
C HIS A 88 -5.09 -3.81 8.68
N LEU A 89 -3.85 -4.03 8.20
CA LEU A 89 -2.99 -2.94 7.70
C LEU A 89 -3.54 -2.29 6.43
N PHE A 90 -4.26 -3.06 5.60
CA PHE A 90 -4.82 -2.60 4.34
C PHE A 90 -5.76 -1.39 4.51
N PHE A 91 -6.58 -1.37 5.56
CA PHE A 91 -7.44 -0.22 5.87
C PHE A 91 -6.68 0.97 6.43
N ILE A 92 -5.64 0.72 7.22
CA ILE A 92 -4.78 1.78 7.78
C ILE A 92 -4.09 2.54 6.64
N VAL A 93 -3.57 1.83 5.64
CA VAL A 93 -2.98 2.44 4.44
C VAL A 93 -3.98 3.36 3.74
N LEU A 94 -5.23 2.91 3.58
CA LEU A 94 -6.28 3.70 2.92
C LEU A 94 -6.59 4.99 3.69
N ILE A 95 -6.74 4.90 5.02
CA ILE A 95 -7.00 6.07 5.88
C ILE A 95 -5.84 7.07 5.78
N LEU A 96 -4.60 6.60 5.89
CA LEU A 96 -3.42 7.46 5.79
C LEU A 96 -3.31 8.10 4.40
N ALA A 97 -3.63 7.36 3.34
CA ALA A 97 -3.58 7.86 1.97
C ALA A 97 -4.55 9.01 1.72
N PHE A 98 -5.79 8.93 2.21
CA PHE A 98 -6.75 10.02 2.07
C PHE A 98 -6.53 11.16 3.08
N TYR A 99 -5.89 10.88 4.22
CA TYR A 99 -5.50 11.90 5.18
C TYR A 99 -4.33 12.76 4.67
N LEU A 100 -3.39 12.17 3.91
CA LEU A 100 -2.17 12.83 3.47
C LEU A 100 -2.43 14.14 2.67
N PRO A 101 -3.34 14.22 1.68
CA PRO A 101 -3.68 15.46 0.99
C PRO A 101 -4.24 16.56 1.91
N ILE A 102 -4.95 16.19 2.98
CA ILE A 102 -5.56 17.14 3.92
C ILE A 102 -4.46 17.86 4.68
N VAL A 103 -3.51 17.11 5.25
CA VAL A 103 -2.40 17.71 6.01
C VAL A 103 -1.39 18.43 5.12
N ALA A 104 -1.17 17.91 3.90
CA ALA A 104 -0.30 18.51 2.89
C ALA A 104 -0.85 19.84 2.31
N ALA A 105 -2.13 20.16 2.55
CA ALA A 105 -2.72 21.42 2.10
C ALA A 105 -2.25 22.63 2.94
N GLY A 106 -1.68 22.39 4.13
CA GLY A 106 -1.15 23.44 4.99
C GLY A 106 0.07 24.17 4.39
N ARG A 107 0.38 25.36 4.91
CA ARG A 107 1.61 26.10 4.56
C ARG A 107 2.82 25.47 5.27
N LEU A 108 3.34 24.37 4.73
CA LEU A 108 4.33 23.52 5.42
C LEU A 108 5.66 24.23 5.73
N HIS A 109 6.02 25.27 4.97
CA HIS A 109 7.21 26.08 5.23
C HIS A 109 7.05 27.04 6.42
N GLU A 110 5.82 27.47 6.71
CA GLU A 110 5.46 28.38 7.81
C GLU A 110 4.93 27.64 9.04
N ASN A 111 4.31 26.46 8.85
CA ASN A 111 3.62 25.71 9.89
C ASN A 111 4.38 24.40 10.22
N PRO A 112 5.23 24.41 11.27
CA PRO A 112 6.01 23.24 11.64
C PRO A 112 5.16 22.05 12.10
N ALA A 113 3.98 22.29 12.68
CA ALA A 113 3.07 21.23 13.09
C ALA A 113 2.48 20.50 11.87
N ALA A 114 1.99 21.25 10.87
CA ALA A 114 1.50 20.67 9.62
C ALA A 114 2.61 19.94 8.85
N ARG A 115 3.83 20.48 8.86
CA ARG A 115 5.02 19.83 8.27
C ARG A 115 5.31 18.48 8.94
N ARG A 116 5.35 18.45 10.28
CA ARG A 116 5.56 17.22 11.05
C ARG A 116 4.46 16.21 10.78
N MET A 117 3.20 16.64 10.77
CA MET A 117 2.06 15.77 10.50
C MET A 117 2.11 15.17 9.08
N THR A 118 2.44 15.98 8.08
CA THR A 118 2.58 15.52 6.69
C THR A 118 3.73 14.51 6.57
N ALA A 119 4.89 14.79 7.15
CA ALA A 119 6.03 13.88 7.13
C ALA A 119 5.74 12.55 7.84
N THR A 120 5.17 12.60 9.05
CA THR A 120 4.79 11.39 9.79
C THR A 120 3.75 10.57 9.04
N THR A 121 2.72 11.20 8.47
CA THR A 121 1.68 10.52 7.69
C THR A 121 2.29 9.86 6.45
N ALA A 122 3.13 10.57 5.70
CA ALA A 122 3.79 10.03 4.50
C ALA A 122 4.72 8.85 4.84
N ALA A 123 5.49 8.96 5.93
CA ALA A 123 6.39 7.89 6.38
C ALA A 123 5.63 6.64 6.84
N LEU A 124 4.60 6.81 7.68
CA LEU A 124 3.75 5.70 8.13
C LEU A 124 3.04 5.03 6.96
N LEU A 125 2.50 5.81 6.03
CA LEU A 125 1.88 5.30 4.82
C LEU A 125 2.88 4.47 4.01
N ALA A 126 4.06 5.02 3.70
CA ALA A 126 5.06 4.31 2.90
C ALA A 126 5.49 2.98 3.57
N LEU A 127 5.75 2.98 4.88
CA LEU A 127 6.15 1.79 5.62
C LEU A 127 5.04 0.73 5.66
N THR A 128 3.81 1.14 5.98
CA THR A 128 2.68 0.21 6.08
C THR A 128 2.26 -0.32 4.72
N ALA A 129 2.26 0.51 3.67
CA ALA A 129 1.99 0.07 2.31
C ALA A 129 3.07 -0.89 1.81
N PHE A 130 4.34 -0.62 2.10
CA PHE A 130 5.43 -1.55 1.77
C PHE A 130 5.28 -2.90 2.48
N ALA A 131 4.86 -2.90 3.75
CA ALA A 131 4.57 -4.12 4.49
C ALA A 131 3.39 -4.90 3.87
N VAL A 132 2.33 -4.22 3.42
CA VAL A 132 1.18 -4.83 2.74
C VAL A 132 1.58 -5.48 1.41
N GLU A 133 2.39 -4.79 0.59
CA GLU A 133 2.91 -5.34 -0.67
C GLU A 133 3.84 -6.53 -0.43
N GLY A 134 4.75 -6.43 0.56
CA GLY A 134 5.60 -7.54 0.98
C GLY A 134 4.81 -8.75 1.47
N GLY A 135 3.74 -8.53 2.23
CA GLY A 135 2.79 -9.58 2.59
C GLY A 135 2.16 -10.24 1.36
N GLY A 136 1.73 -9.45 0.38
CA GLY A 136 1.24 -9.92 -0.93
C GLY A 136 2.21 -10.88 -1.63
N ALA A 137 3.50 -10.57 -1.61
CA ALA A 137 4.54 -11.43 -2.18
C ALA A 137 4.67 -12.77 -1.43
N ILE A 138 4.61 -12.75 -0.09
CA ILE A 138 4.66 -13.98 0.73
C ILE A 138 3.44 -14.87 0.47
N ILE A 139 2.25 -14.28 0.35
CA ILE A 139 1.01 -15.00 0.02
C ILE A 139 1.12 -15.66 -1.35
N SER A 140 1.56 -14.90 -2.35
CA SER A 140 1.77 -15.39 -3.71
C SER A 140 2.80 -16.53 -3.76
N TYR A 141 3.84 -16.45 -2.93
CA TYR A 141 4.81 -17.53 -2.77
C TYR A 141 4.18 -18.77 -2.11
N GLY A 142 3.33 -18.59 -1.10
CA GLY A 142 2.56 -19.68 -0.48
C GLY A 142 1.72 -20.46 -1.47
N VAL A 143 1.02 -19.77 -2.38
CA VAL A 143 0.26 -20.37 -3.49
C VAL A 143 1.18 -21.20 -4.39
N LYS A 144 2.30 -20.62 -4.85
CA LYS A 144 3.26 -21.31 -5.72
C LYS A 144 3.87 -22.55 -5.07
N ALA A 145 4.24 -22.47 -3.79
CA ALA A 145 4.80 -23.60 -3.06
C ALA A 145 3.79 -24.75 -2.94
N ALA A 146 2.51 -24.44 -2.70
CA ALA A 146 1.44 -25.43 -2.64
C ALA A 146 1.18 -26.10 -4.01
N LEU A 147 1.21 -25.32 -5.11
CA LEU A 147 1.08 -25.88 -6.47
C LEU A 147 2.23 -26.84 -6.80
N LEU A 148 3.47 -26.50 -6.44
CA LEU A 148 4.64 -27.34 -6.69
C LEU A 148 4.57 -28.68 -5.92
N GLN A 149 3.95 -28.69 -4.74
CA GLN A 149 3.76 -29.91 -3.94
C GLN A 149 2.66 -30.83 -4.51
N HIS A 150 1.64 -30.28 -5.16
CA HIS A 150 0.52 -31.04 -5.73
C HIS A 150 0.63 -31.33 -7.23
N GLY A 151 1.61 -30.72 -7.91
CA GLY A 151 1.90 -30.93 -9.33
C GLY A 151 2.99 -31.97 -9.62
N GLY A 152 3.35 -32.79 -8.62
CA GLY A 152 4.27 -33.93 -8.73
C GLY A 152 3.58 -35.27 -8.54
#